data_AF-A0A3D4V7Y0-F1
#
_entry.id   AF-A0A3D4V7Y0-F1
#
_cell.length_a   1.000
_cell.length_b   1.000
_cell.length_c   1.000
_cell.angle_alpha   90.00
_cell.angle_beta   90.00
_cell.angle_gamma   90.00
#
_symmetry.space_group_name_H-M   'P 1'
#
loop_
_entity.id
_entity.type
_entity.pdbx_description
1 polymer ?
#
loop_
_entity_poly.entity_id
_entity_poly.type
_entity_poly.pdbx_seq_one_letter_code
_entity_poly.pdbx_strand_id
1 'polypeptide(L)'
;MHQRGLRAPLTFLTFRPCAAIVGPKDYSFKMHVGQRANSLWLLSIRALCLRDLGRGEFAFHVKTTHALRRTMASDGGCPAVQITADSKARRQPRMGALHHFFVNSADTVPFLEGRHSALLVLLSIGISVFSASMALASAHVARRAETALSRHVAIASGAAALGGGICATHFIGMLAFKLPTHVSYELWLTTASILPALGASWLALRILARAHVTFRQLLLSGALTGAGIGTMHYAGMAAMDTPVLVRYEPTMFLLSIAVAVGLSMLALWIRYGLRNTRLSNRHGFYISGAVMGFAIAGMHYTGMAAVRLTGVATTPTVQLPIDAPVASILLATLTITLTLLVYASNHLIRARAVSTRRDE
;
A
#
# COMPACT_ATOMS: atom_id res chain seq x y z
N MET A 1 17.36 58.45 -43.85
CA MET A 1 16.37 57.82 -42.94
C MET A 1 17.02 56.60 -42.29
N HIS A 2 17.06 56.56 -40.95
CA HIS A 2 17.11 55.40 -40.01
C HIS A 2 17.62 54.02 -40.51
N GLN A 3 18.50 53.22 -39.87
CA GLN A 3 19.00 53.09 -38.48
C GLN A 3 20.39 52.39 -38.43
N ARG A 4 21.04 52.51 -37.26
CA ARG A 4 22.38 52.03 -36.84
C ARG A 4 22.48 50.50 -36.71
N GLY A 5 23.59 49.89 -37.15
CA GLY A 5 24.00 48.52 -36.82
C GLY A 5 25.28 48.51 -35.97
N LEU A 6 25.15 48.28 -34.66
CA LEU A 6 26.30 48.10 -33.74
C LEU A 6 26.76 46.62 -33.73
N ARG A 7 28.08 46.43 -33.80
CA ARG A 7 28.81 45.16 -33.61
C ARG A 7 28.67 44.64 -32.17
N ALA A 8 28.66 43.32 -31.98
CA ALA A 8 29.01 42.65 -30.71
C ALA A 8 29.64 41.25 -30.97
N PRO A 9 30.55 40.76 -30.10
CA PRO A 9 31.54 39.72 -30.43
C PRO A 9 31.10 38.28 -30.10
N LEU A 10 31.71 37.30 -30.78
CA LEU A 10 31.70 35.87 -30.45
C LEU A 10 32.45 35.63 -29.14
N THR A 11 31.75 35.15 -28.12
CA THR A 11 32.39 34.72 -26.86
C THR A 11 32.69 33.22 -26.92
N PHE A 12 33.95 32.87 -27.14
CA PHE A 12 34.48 31.51 -26.92
C PHE A 12 34.56 31.24 -25.42
N LEU A 13 33.92 30.17 -24.95
CA LEU A 13 34.07 29.67 -23.58
C LEU A 13 35.23 28.67 -23.55
N THR A 14 36.42 29.14 -23.18
CA THR A 14 37.56 28.30 -22.82
C THR A 14 37.44 27.90 -21.34
N PHE A 15 37.44 26.59 -21.07
CA PHE A 15 37.47 26.07 -19.70
C PHE A 15 38.92 25.77 -19.31
N ARG A 16 39.47 26.51 -18.34
CA ARG A 16 40.70 26.13 -17.63
C ARG A 16 40.34 25.35 -16.36
N PRO A 17 40.96 24.19 -16.07
CA PRO A 17 40.74 23.50 -14.81
C PRO A 17 41.47 24.26 -13.69
N CYS A 18 40.73 24.83 -12.74
CA CYS A 18 41.31 25.25 -11.47
C CYS A 18 41.54 24.01 -10.60
N ALA A 19 42.70 24.01 -9.93
CA ALA A 19 43.26 22.92 -9.14
C ALA A 19 42.25 22.19 -8.23
N ALA A 20 42.38 20.86 -8.20
CA ALA A 20 41.69 19.99 -7.27
C ALA A 20 42.23 20.20 -5.86
N ILE A 21 41.36 20.59 -4.91
CA ILE A 21 41.65 20.54 -3.48
C ILE A 21 41.10 19.21 -2.96
N VAL A 22 41.99 18.39 -2.42
CA VAL A 22 41.71 17.05 -1.87
C VAL A 22 41.17 17.19 -0.44
N GLY A 23 39.99 16.62 -0.18
CA GLY A 23 39.40 16.50 1.17
C GLY A 23 38.11 15.66 1.15
N PRO A 24 37.80 14.87 2.20
CA PRO A 24 36.74 13.86 2.16
C PRO A 24 35.39 14.44 2.58
N LYS A 25 34.34 14.04 1.84
CA LYS A 25 32.91 14.38 1.99
C LYS A 25 32.50 15.71 1.35
N ASP A 26 31.50 15.58 0.49
CA ASP A 26 30.71 16.62 -0.20
C ASP A 26 31.37 17.39 -1.37
N TYR A 27 31.11 16.92 -2.59
CA TYR A 27 31.30 17.71 -3.80
C TYR A 27 30.15 18.70 -3.98
N SER A 28 30.35 19.96 -3.59
CA SER A 28 29.48 21.07 -4.01
C SER A 28 30.21 21.95 -5.03
N PHE A 29 29.80 21.88 -6.29
CA PHE A 29 30.22 22.85 -7.31
C PHE A 29 29.30 24.08 -7.23
N LYS A 30 29.82 25.21 -6.73
CA LYS A 30 29.20 26.52 -6.92
C LYS A 30 29.61 27.06 -8.29
N MET A 31 28.69 26.99 -9.26
CA MET A 31 28.86 27.64 -10.56
C MET A 31 28.47 29.11 -10.43
N HIS A 32 29.43 30.03 -10.60
CA HIS A 32 29.14 31.46 -10.72
C HIS A 32 28.83 31.76 -12.20
N VAL A 33 27.55 31.97 -12.51
CA VAL A 33 27.13 32.49 -13.82
C VAL A 33 27.24 34.01 -13.77
N GLY A 34 28.14 34.58 -14.58
CA GLY A 34 28.30 36.03 -14.74
C GLY A 34 27.03 36.66 -15.31
N GLN A 35 26.52 37.67 -14.61
CA GLN A 35 25.26 38.36 -14.86
C GLN A 35 25.30 39.27 -16.11
N ARG A 36 24.21 39.28 -16.89
CA ARG A 36 23.70 40.55 -17.47
C ARG A 36 22.17 40.55 -17.48
N ALA A 37 21.61 41.37 -16.57
CA ALA A 37 20.30 42.00 -16.52
C ALA A 37 19.01 41.19 -16.80
N ASN A 38 18.17 41.14 -15.75
CA ASN A 38 16.71 40.99 -15.72
C ASN A 38 16.06 39.68 -16.20
N SER A 39 16.18 38.63 -15.39
CA SER A 39 15.06 37.83 -14.84
C SER A 39 15.61 36.61 -14.07
N LEU A 40 15.20 36.45 -12.81
CA LEU A 40 15.66 35.35 -11.95
C LEU A 40 15.05 34.02 -12.41
N TRP A 41 15.88 33.09 -12.86
CA TRP A 41 15.54 31.67 -12.89
C TRP A 41 16.70 30.88 -12.25
N LEU A 42 16.50 30.44 -11.01
CA LEU A 42 17.43 29.56 -10.30
C LEU A 42 17.34 28.15 -10.91
N LEU A 43 18.29 27.78 -11.77
CA LEU A 43 18.48 26.40 -12.19
C LEU A 43 19.17 25.63 -11.05
N SER A 44 18.41 24.89 -10.26
CA SER A 44 18.99 23.92 -9.31
C SER A 44 19.33 22.65 -10.08
N ILE A 45 20.60 22.47 -10.44
CA ILE A 45 21.10 21.22 -11.01
C ILE A 45 21.50 20.31 -9.83
N ARG A 46 20.63 19.36 -9.47
CA ARG A 46 20.99 18.25 -8.57
C ARG A 46 21.71 17.18 -9.40
N ALA A 47 23.03 17.09 -9.26
CA ALA A 47 23.80 15.93 -9.72
C ALA A 47 23.74 14.84 -8.63
N LEU A 48 23.32 13.62 -8.97
CA LEU A 48 23.37 12.45 -8.09
C LEU A 48 24.46 11.46 -8.57
N CYS A 49 25.29 10.99 -7.62
CA CYS A 49 26.47 10.09 -7.68
C CYS A 49 26.52 9.05 -8.83
N LEU A 50 27.57 9.06 -9.66
CA LEU A 50 28.87 8.33 -9.59
C LEU A 50 28.81 6.80 -9.78
N ARG A 51 29.23 6.35 -10.96
CA ARG A 51 29.70 4.99 -11.24
C ARG A 51 31.12 5.12 -11.81
N ASP A 52 32.12 4.65 -11.07
CA ASP A 52 33.49 4.57 -11.56
C ASP A 52 33.57 3.38 -12.54
N LEU A 53 33.91 3.67 -13.80
CA LEU A 53 34.05 2.67 -14.86
C LEU A 53 35.52 2.25 -15.08
N GLY A 54 36.43 2.64 -14.17
CA GLY A 54 37.78 2.08 -14.14
C GLY A 54 38.55 2.31 -15.43
N ARG A 55 38.63 3.58 -15.88
CA ARG A 55 39.54 4.06 -16.94
C ARG A 55 39.63 5.59 -17.07
N GLY A 56 39.19 6.34 -16.06
CA GLY A 56 39.28 7.81 -16.06
C GLY A 56 38.18 8.54 -16.85
N GLU A 57 37.12 7.85 -17.27
CA GLU A 57 35.96 8.46 -17.93
C GLU A 57 34.76 8.56 -16.99
N PHE A 58 34.10 9.73 -16.95
CA PHE A 58 32.93 10.00 -16.13
C PHE A 58 31.71 10.28 -17.02
N ALA A 59 30.59 9.59 -16.76
CA ALA A 59 29.31 9.82 -17.45
C ALA A 59 28.38 10.68 -16.59
N PHE A 60 27.81 11.73 -17.17
CA PHE A 60 26.88 12.65 -16.51
C PHE A 60 25.48 12.54 -17.10
N HIS A 61 24.45 12.42 -16.26
CA HIS A 61 23.05 12.49 -16.71
C HIS A 61 22.50 13.90 -16.42
N VAL A 62 22.41 14.74 -17.45
CA VAL A 62 21.85 16.09 -17.34
C VAL A 62 20.39 16.07 -17.79
N LYS A 63 19.46 16.53 -16.95
CA LYS A 63 18.08 16.83 -17.35
C LYS A 63 18.00 18.31 -17.73
N THR A 64 17.89 18.61 -19.02
CA THR A 64 17.58 19.97 -19.51
C THR A 64 16.13 20.04 -19.98
N THR A 65 15.38 21.00 -19.44
CA THR A 65 14.07 21.41 -19.91
C THR A 65 14.22 22.61 -20.85
N HIS A 66 14.39 22.35 -22.16
CA HIS A 66 13.89 23.16 -23.31
C HIS A 66 14.70 22.89 -24.60
N ALA A 67 13.98 22.88 -25.73
CA ALA A 67 14.43 22.51 -27.07
C ALA A 67 15.16 23.65 -27.79
N LEU A 68 16.27 23.36 -28.46
CA LEU A 68 16.95 24.28 -29.39
C LEU A 68 17.32 23.57 -30.71
N ARG A 69 17.11 24.32 -31.79
CA ARG A 69 17.03 23.93 -33.20
C ARG A 69 18.41 23.79 -33.85
N ARG A 70 18.58 22.82 -34.76
CA ARG A 70 19.80 22.58 -35.56
C ARG A 70 20.12 23.72 -36.53
N THR A 71 21.41 24.03 -36.69
CA THR A 71 22.06 24.28 -37.99
C THR A 71 23.42 23.57 -38.02
N MET A 72 23.74 22.93 -39.15
CA MET A 72 24.97 22.19 -39.40
C MET A 72 26.04 23.11 -40.02
N ALA A 73 27.31 22.90 -39.67
CA ALA A 73 28.46 23.10 -40.56
C ALA A 73 29.63 22.22 -40.08
N SER A 74 30.35 21.61 -41.03
CA SER A 74 31.45 20.67 -40.83
C SER A 74 32.77 21.38 -40.50
N ASP A 75 33.64 20.74 -39.73
CA ASP A 75 34.96 20.29 -40.20
C ASP A 75 35.83 19.72 -39.05
N GLY A 76 36.47 18.59 -39.36
CA GLY A 76 37.69 18.01 -38.77
C GLY A 76 37.97 18.10 -37.25
N GLY A 77 37.89 16.97 -36.55
CA GLY A 77 38.68 16.71 -35.33
C GLY A 77 37.93 16.06 -34.15
N CYS A 78 38.44 14.90 -33.70
CA CYS A 78 38.03 14.07 -32.55
C CYS A 78 36.71 13.27 -32.67
N PRO A 79 36.69 11.98 -32.23
CA PRO A 79 35.46 11.18 -32.22
C PRO A 79 34.57 11.65 -31.06
N ALA A 80 33.68 12.60 -31.32
CA ALA A 80 32.59 12.91 -30.42
C ALA A 80 31.59 11.75 -30.47
N VAL A 81 31.38 11.06 -29.34
CA VAL A 81 30.27 10.12 -29.17
C VAL A 81 28.97 10.91 -29.26
N GLN A 82 28.36 10.92 -30.44
CA GLN A 82 27.03 11.46 -30.67
C GLN A 82 26.01 10.57 -29.98
N ILE A 83 25.43 11.03 -28.87
CA ILE A 83 24.18 10.46 -28.36
C ILE A 83 23.07 10.91 -29.32
N THR A 84 22.81 10.11 -30.35
CA THR A 84 21.61 10.26 -31.17
C THR A 84 20.40 9.93 -30.33
N ALA A 85 19.75 10.95 -29.77
CA ALA A 85 18.39 10.81 -29.30
C ALA A 85 17.50 10.53 -30.53
N ASP A 86 17.04 9.29 -30.67
CA ASP A 86 16.04 8.92 -31.65
C ASP A 86 14.78 9.77 -31.40
N SER A 87 14.57 10.74 -32.28
CA SER A 87 13.45 11.68 -32.24
C SER A 87 12.16 11.10 -32.82
N LYS A 88 11.98 9.77 -32.83
CA LYS A 88 10.64 9.20 -32.65
C LYS A 88 10.20 9.41 -31.19
N ALA A 89 9.90 10.67 -30.87
CA ALA A 89 8.83 11.01 -29.95
C ALA A 89 7.54 10.44 -30.53
N ARG A 90 7.39 9.11 -30.42
CA ARG A 90 6.12 8.43 -30.52
C ARG A 90 5.28 9.14 -29.48
N ARG A 91 4.36 10.00 -29.95
CA ARG A 91 3.31 10.62 -29.12
C ARG A 91 2.92 9.56 -28.11
N GLN A 92 3.34 9.72 -26.86
CA GLN A 92 2.89 8.83 -25.81
C GLN A 92 1.39 9.13 -25.80
N PRO A 93 0.52 8.19 -26.24
CA PRO A 93 -0.90 8.42 -26.08
C PRO A 93 -1.08 8.72 -24.60
N ARG A 94 -2.05 9.56 -24.21
CA ARG A 94 -2.43 9.69 -22.80
C ARG A 94 -2.74 8.28 -22.29
N MET A 95 -1.74 7.59 -21.76
CA MET A 95 -1.83 6.21 -21.34
C MET A 95 -2.66 6.27 -20.08
N GLY A 96 -3.85 5.69 -20.13
CA GLY A 96 -4.75 5.67 -18.98
C GLY A 96 -4.01 5.12 -17.76
N ALA A 97 -4.30 5.66 -16.57
CA ALA A 97 -3.69 5.29 -15.29
C ALA A 97 -3.62 3.76 -15.05
N LEU A 98 -4.52 3.00 -15.69
CA LEU A 98 -4.59 1.54 -15.65
C LEU A 98 -3.36 0.82 -16.21
N HIS A 99 -2.65 1.37 -17.23
CA HIS A 99 -1.47 0.72 -17.82
C HIS A 99 -0.23 0.77 -16.91
N HIS A 100 -0.21 1.65 -15.90
CA HIS A 100 0.85 1.66 -14.89
C HIS A 100 0.58 0.68 -13.76
N PHE A 101 -0.69 0.38 -13.48
CA PHE A 101 -1.12 -0.49 -12.38
C PHE A 101 -1.09 -1.97 -12.75
N PHE A 102 -1.46 -2.31 -13.99
CA PHE A 102 -1.53 -3.70 -14.45
C PHE A 102 -0.35 -4.10 -15.34
N VAL A 103 0.17 -5.32 -15.13
CA VAL A 103 1.13 -5.95 -16.04
C VAL A 103 0.37 -6.47 -17.26
N ASN A 104 0.91 -6.23 -18.46
CA ASN A 104 0.44 -6.90 -19.67
C ASN A 104 1.15 -8.24 -19.81
N SER A 105 0.44 -9.31 -20.18
CA SER A 105 0.95 -10.69 -20.27
C SER A 105 2.16 -10.92 -21.20
N ALA A 106 2.69 -9.86 -21.83
CA ALA A 106 3.85 -9.88 -22.71
C ALA A 106 5.19 -9.58 -22.01
N ASP A 107 5.18 -9.17 -20.73
CA ASP A 107 6.42 -8.83 -20.00
C ASP A 107 6.99 -10.07 -19.28
N THR A 108 7.82 -10.86 -19.97
CA THR A 108 8.67 -11.90 -19.37
C THR A 108 9.85 -11.27 -18.64
N VAL A 109 9.62 -10.79 -17.42
CA VAL A 109 10.67 -10.38 -16.48
C VAL A 109 10.80 -11.46 -15.40
N PRO A 110 12.02 -11.85 -15.00
CA PRO A 110 12.23 -12.87 -13.98
C PRO A 110 11.57 -12.45 -12.66
N PHE A 111 10.57 -13.21 -12.24
CA PHE A 111 9.84 -12.96 -11.00
C PHE A 111 10.69 -13.37 -9.81
N LEU A 112 10.86 -12.46 -8.85
CA LEU A 112 11.44 -12.80 -7.57
C LEU A 112 10.39 -13.58 -6.75
N GLU A 113 10.55 -14.88 -6.60
CA GLU A 113 9.73 -15.68 -5.67
C GLU A 113 10.08 -15.28 -4.23
N GLY A 114 9.28 -14.40 -3.64
CA GLY A 114 9.42 -14.08 -2.22
C GLY A 114 9.00 -15.26 -1.36
N ARG A 115 9.87 -15.65 -0.43
CA ARG A 115 9.59 -16.70 0.55
C ARG A 115 8.76 -16.13 1.71
N HIS A 116 7.68 -16.81 2.05
CA HIS A 116 6.87 -16.51 3.23
C HIS A 116 7.38 -17.27 4.45
N SER A 117 7.39 -16.61 5.60
CA SER A 117 7.61 -17.29 6.88
C SER A 117 6.31 -17.93 7.37
N ALA A 118 6.28 -19.27 7.44
CA ALA A 118 5.08 -20.02 7.81
C ALA A 118 4.47 -19.60 9.15
N LEU A 119 5.32 -19.27 10.15
CA LEU A 119 4.86 -18.86 11.48
C LEU A 119 4.06 -17.54 11.45
N LEU A 120 4.54 -16.53 10.71
CA LEU A 120 3.86 -15.24 10.60
C LEU A 120 2.57 -15.36 9.79
N VAL A 121 2.57 -16.25 8.78
CA VAL A 121 1.35 -16.58 8.03
C VAL A 121 0.29 -17.17 8.95
N LEU A 122 0.64 -18.21 9.73
CA LEU A 122 -0.27 -18.83 10.68
C LEU A 122 -0.76 -17.85 11.76
N LEU A 123 0.14 -16.99 12.26
CA LEU A 123 -0.21 -15.94 13.22
C LEU A 123 -1.25 -14.97 12.65
N SER A 124 -1.05 -14.50 11.41
CA SER A 124 -1.98 -13.59 10.75
C SER A 124 -3.35 -14.23 10.54
N ILE A 125 -3.40 -15.51 10.13
CA ILE A 125 -4.64 -16.27 9.97
C ILE A 125 -5.34 -16.40 11.33
N GLY A 126 -4.60 -16.76 12.39
CA GLY A 126 -5.13 -16.86 13.74
C GLY A 126 -5.77 -15.56 14.23
N ILE A 127 -5.07 -14.43 14.05
CA ILE A 127 -5.58 -13.09 14.42
C ILE A 127 -6.82 -12.75 13.59
N SER A 128 -6.80 -13.00 12.28
CA SER A 128 -7.94 -12.71 11.40
C SER A 128 -9.21 -13.46 11.83
N VAL A 129 -9.09 -14.75 12.15
CA VAL A 129 -10.20 -15.59 12.61
C VAL A 129 -10.69 -15.15 13.99
N PHE A 130 -9.77 -14.84 14.91
CA PHE A 130 -10.13 -14.40 16.25
C PHE A 130 -10.87 -13.05 16.24
N SER A 131 -10.32 -12.06 15.55
CA SER A 131 -10.93 -10.73 15.41
C SER A 131 -12.27 -10.80 14.66
N ALA A 132 -12.38 -11.60 13.59
CA ALA A 132 -13.64 -11.80 12.88
C ALA A 132 -14.71 -12.47 13.75
N SER A 133 -14.32 -13.49 14.53
CA SER A 133 -15.23 -14.15 15.48
C SER A 133 -15.73 -13.18 16.54
N MET A 134 -14.86 -12.32 17.08
CA MET A 134 -15.27 -11.31 18.07
C MET A 134 -16.17 -10.24 17.47
N ALA A 135 -15.94 -9.82 16.23
CA ALA A 135 -16.84 -8.91 15.53
C ALA A 135 -18.26 -9.50 15.35
N LEU A 136 -18.36 -10.77 14.96
CA LEU A 136 -19.65 -11.48 14.88
C LEU A 136 -20.29 -11.68 16.26
N ALA A 137 -19.49 -11.89 17.31
CA ALA A 137 -19.98 -11.94 18.69
C ALA A 137 -20.55 -10.60 19.14
N SER A 138 -19.84 -9.51 18.85
CA SER A 138 -20.27 -8.12 19.05
C SER A 138 -21.59 -7.82 18.32
N ALA A 139 -21.73 -8.23 17.05
CA ALA A 139 -22.98 -8.09 16.31
C ALA A 139 -24.15 -8.78 17.03
N HIS A 140 -23.91 -9.98 17.56
CA HIS A 140 -24.90 -10.74 18.30
C HIS A 140 -25.28 -10.08 19.63
N VAL A 141 -24.31 -9.47 20.34
CA VAL A 141 -24.58 -8.65 21.54
C VAL A 141 -25.41 -7.44 21.19
N ALA A 142 -25.02 -6.70 20.14
CA ALA A 142 -25.71 -5.50 19.68
C ALA A 142 -27.19 -5.77 19.33
N ARG A 143 -27.50 -6.94 18.75
CA ARG A 143 -28.88 -7.35 18.44
C ARG A 143 -29.77 -7.60 19.67
N ARG A 144 -29.16 -7.97 20.79
CA ARG A 144 -29.85 -8.31 22.05
C ARG A 144 -29.73 -7.21 23.10
N ALA A 145 -29.04 -6.13 22.78
CA ALA A 145 -28.88 -5.00 23.69
C ALA A 145 -30.23 -4.31 23.90
N GLU A 146 -30.57 -4.09 25.16
CA GLU A 146 -31.82 -3.44 25.58
C GLU A 146 -31.71 -1.92 25.50
N THR A 147 -30.50 -1.37 25.69
CA THR A 147 -30.24 0.08 25.60
C THR A 147 -29.55 0.46 24.29
N ALA A 148 -29.83 1.68 23.81
CA ALA A 148 -29.17 2.24 22.64
C ALA A 148 -27.65 2.38 22.83
N LEU A 149 -27.19 2.70 24.04
CA LEU A 149 -25.77 2.83 24.36
C LEU A 149 -25.05 1.48 24.25
N SER A 150 -25.57 0.42 24.89
CA SER A 150 -24.99 -0.92 24.81
C SER A 150 -24.93 -1.43 23.38
N ARG A 151 -25.94 -1.11 22.56
CA ARG A 151 -25.96 -1.43 21.14
C ARG A 151 -24.85 -0.72 20.36
N HIS A 152 -24.69 0.60 20.56
CA HIS A 152 -23.64 1.38 19.89
C HIS A 152 -22.24 0.93 20.33
N VAL A 153 -22.02 0.68 21.62
CA VAL A 153 -20.74 0.20 22.14
C VAL A 153 -20.39 -1.17 21.56
N ALA A 154 -21.35 -2.11 21.49
CA ALA A 154 -21.11 -3.42 20.90
C ALA A 154 -20.78 -3.34 19.40
N ILE A 155 -21.43 -2.46 18.65
CA ILE A 155 -21.12 -2.23 17.23
C ILE A 155 -19.74 -1.58 17.08
N ALA A 156 -19.40 -0.60 17.92
CA ALA A 156 -18.10 0.09 17.91
C ALA A 156 -16.95 -0.86 18.19
N SER A 157 -17.10 -1.63 19.27
CA SER A 157 -16.12 -2.61 19.70
C SER A 157 -15.92 -3.68 18.63
N GLY A 158 -17.01 -4.18 18.02
CA GLY A 158 -16.94 -5.14 16.93
C GLY A 158 -16.28 -4.59 15.66
N ALA A 159 -16.56 -3.33 15.32
CA ALA A 159 -15.97 -2.67 14.15
C ALA A 159 -14.48 -2.44 14.33
N ALA A 160 -14.07 -2.02 15.53
CA ALA A 160 -12.66 -1.87 15.91
C ALA A 160 -11.92 -3.22 15.86
N ALA A 161 -12.52 -4.30 16.39
CA ALA A 161 -11.94 -5.64 16.30
C ALA A 161 -11.77 -6.09 14.85
N LEU A 162 -12.82 -6.00 14.01
CA LEU A 162 -12.77 -6.45 12.62
C LEU A 162 -11.79 -5.62 11.80
N GLY A 163 -11.91 -4.29 11.85
CA GLY A 163 -11.03 -3.38 11.12
C GLY A 163 -9.57 -3.52 11.56
N GLY A 164 -9.33 -3.62 12.88
CA GLY A 164 -8.01 -3.90 13.45
C GLY A 164 -7.44 -5.24 12.99
N GLY A 165 -8.26 -6.30 12.97
CA GLY A 165 -7.87 -7.61 12.45
C GLY A 165 -7.51 -7.61 10.97
N ILE A 166 -8.25 -6.87 10.13
CA ILE A 166 -7.92 -6.67 8.71
C ILE A 166 -6.54 -5.98 8.59
N CYS A 167 -6.31 -4.91 9.37
CA CYS A 167 -5.04 -4.18 9.45
C CYS A 167 -3.87 -5.05 9.89
N ALA A 168 -4.04 -5.77 10.99
CA ALA A 168 -3.05 -6.69 11.49
C ALA A 168 -2.68 -7.74 10.45
N THR A 169 -3.68 -8.36 9.81
CA THR A 169 -3.43 -9.40 8.80
C THR A 169 -2.64 -8.85 7.62
N HIS A 170 -2.98 -7.65 7.13
CA HIS A 170 -2.26 -7.03 6.02
C HIS A 170 -0.79 -6.78 6.36
N PHE A 171 -0.49 -6.07 7.45
CA PHE A 171 0.88 -5.71 7.79
C PHE A 171 1.71 -6.90 8.29
N ILE A 172 1.15 -7.79 9.12
CA ILE A 172 1.84 -9.02 9.54
C ILE A 172 2.13 -9.90 8.31
N GLY A 173 1.18 -9.99 7.37
CA GLY A 173 1.37 -10.73 6.13
C GLY A 173 2.43 -10.13 5.21
N MET A 174 2.49 -8.79 5.12
CA MET A 174 3.58 -8.09 4.42
C MET A 174 4.95 -8.34 5.05
N LEU A 175 5.04 -8.31 6.38
CA LEU A 175 6.27 -8.61 7.12
C LEU A 175 6.67 -10.09 7.01
N ALA A 176 5.71 -10.99 6.74
CA ALA A 176 5.97 -12.39 6.48
C ALA A 176 6.68 -12.62 5.14
N PHE A 177 6.52 -11.70 4.18
CA PHE A 177 7.07 -11.76 2.83
C PHE A 177 8.48 -11.16 2.79
N LYS A 178 9.48 -12.01 2.54
CA LYS A 178 10.89 -11.57 2.52
C LYS A 178 11.26 -11.01 1.15
N LEU A 179 11.34 -9.69 1.04
CA LEU A 179 11.92 -8.99 -0.10
C LEU A 179 13.41 -8.70 0.14
N PRO A 180 14.29 -8.87 -0.87
CA PRO A 180 15.70 -8.49 -0.78
C PRO A 180 15.93 -6.97 -0.94
N THR A 181 14.88 -6.15 -0.83
CA THR A 181 14.93 -4.69 -0.96
C THR A 181 14.32 -4.02 0.26
N HIS A 182 14.80 -2.82 0.60
CA HIS A 182 14.24 -2.02 1.68
C HIS A 182 12.83 -1.54 1.32
N VAL A 183 11.90 -1.69 2.27
CA VAL A 183 10.51 -1.22 2.14
C VAL A 183 10.26 -0.20 3.24
N SER A 184 10.00 1.04 2.85
CA SER A 184 9.53 2.10 3.73
C SER A 184 8.01 2.24 3.62
N TYR A 185 7.38 2.78 4.65
CA TYR A 185 5.94 3.01 4.68
C TYR A 185 5.64 4.47 4.98
N GLU A 186 4.84 5.10 4.13
CA GLU A 186 4.33 6.43 4.41
C GLU A 186 3.26 6.35 5.51
N LEU A 187 3.57 6.92 6.68
CA LEU A 187 2.73 6.79 7.86
C LEU A 187 1.31 7.29 7.61
N TRP A 188 1.16 8.45 6.95
CA TRP A 188 -0.15 9.06 6.69
C TRP A 188 -1.07 8.18 5.84
N LEU A 189 -0.57 7.64 4.72
CA LEU A 189 -1.35 6.74 3.87
C LEU A 189 -1.63 5.41 4.58
N THR A 190 -0.68 4.91 5.36
CA THR A 190 -0.81 3.70 6.17
C THR A 190 -1.97 3.83 7.16
N THR A 191 -2.03 4.91 7.96
CA THR A 191 -3.15 5.12 8.88
C THR A 191 -4.46 5.41 8.15
N ALA A 192 -4.41 6.14 7.03
CA ALA A 192 -5.61 6.41 6.22
C ALA A 192 -6.21 5.13 5.62
N SER A 193 -5.39 4.13 5.28
CA SER A 193 -5.84 2.83 4.73
C SER A 193 -6.74 2.04 5.69
N ILE A 194 -6.68 2.35 6.99
CA ILE A 194 -7.48 1.69 8.04
C ILE A 194 -8.93 2.17 8.00
N LEU A 195 -9.18 3.41 7.57
CA LEU A 195 -10.50 4.04 7.60
C LEU A 195 -11.56 3.29 6.76
N PRO A 196 -11.28 2.86 5.51
CA PRO A 196 -12.20 2.03 4.75
C PRO A 196 -12.58 0.73 5.46
N ALA A 197 -11.62 0.04 6.08
CA ALA A 197 -11.87 -1.21 6.80
C ALA A 197 -12.74 -0.98 8.05
N LEU A 198 -12.45 0.06 8.83
CA LEU A 198 -13.27 0.43 9.99
C LEU A 198 -14.68 0.86 9.59
N GLY A 199 -14.82 1.70 8.56
CA GLY A 199 -16.11 2.20 8.07
C GLY A 199 -16.98 1.08 7.51
N ALA A 200 -16.40 0.20 6.69
CA ALA A 200 -17.10 -0.97 6.15
C ALA A 200 -17.54 -1.92 7.26
N SER A 201 -16.65 -2.20 8.23
CA SER A 201 -16.95 -3.05 9.39
C SER A 201 -18.08 -2.47 10.23
N TRP A 202 -18.04 -1.16 10.52
CA TRP A 202 -19.07 -0.46 11.28
C TRP A 202 -20.43 -0.53 10.59
N LEU A 203 -20.50 -0.18 9.30
CA LEU A 203 -21.77 -0.20 8.57
C LEU A 203 -22.31 -1.63 8.38
N ALA A 204 -21.45 -2.61 8.09
CA ALA A 204 -21.85 -4.02 8.04
C ALA A 204 -22.44 -4.47 9.38
N LEU A 205 -21.74 -4.24 10.49
CA LEU A 205 -22.21 -4.62 11.83
C LEU A 205 -23.49 -3.88 12.22
N ARG A 206 -23.68 -2.61 11.82
CA ARG A 206 -24.93 -1.88 12.03
C ARG A 206 -26.12 -2.50 11.31
N ILE A 207 -25.92 -2.97 10.07
CA ILE A 207 -26.96 -3.68 9.32
C ILE A 207 -27.28 -5.01 10.00
N LEU A 208 -26.24 -5.77 10.38
CA LEU A 208 -26.37 -7.05 11.08
C LEU A 208 -26.96 -6.91 12.48
N ALA A 209 -26.84 -5.75 13.12
CA ALA A 209 -27.38 -5.46 14.44
C ALA A 209 -28.91 -5.22 14.44
N ARG A 210 -29.60 -5.34 13.30
CA ARG A 210 -31.06 -5.19 13.22
C ARG A 210 -31.78 -6.47 13.70
N ALA A 211 -33.02 -6.31 14.16
CA ALA A 211 -33.83 -7.42 14.67
C ALA A 211 -34.09 -8.48 13.58
N HIS A 212 -34.44 -8.01 12.39
CA HIS A 212 -34.69 -8.81 11.19
C HIS A 212 -33.68 -8.42 10.11
N VAL A 213 -32.84 -9.38 9.71
CA VAL A 213 -31.87 -9.21 8.64
C VAL A 213 -32.38 -9.97 7.42
N THR A 214 -32.65 -9.27 6.33
CA THR A 214 -33.10 -9.90 5.08
C THR A 214 -31.92 -10.46 4.28
N PHE A 215 -32.19 -11.38 3.35
CA PHE A 215 -31.15 -11.94 2.48
C PHE A 215 -30.40 -10.84 1.69
N ARG A 216 -31.12 -9.81 1.20
CA ARG A 216 -30.52 -8.65 0.52
C ARG A 216 -29.57 -7.87 1.42
N GLN A 217 -29.90 -7.72 2.71
CA GLN A 217 -29.03 -7.06 3.68
C GLN A 217 -27.77 -7.88 3.96
N LEU A 218 -27.86 -9.22 3.98
CA LEU A 218 -26.68 -10.09 4.10
C LEU A 218 -25.74 -9.94 2.90
N LEU A 219 -26.28 -9.94 1.68
CA LEU A 219 -25.49 -9.70 0.47
C LEU A 219 -24.83 -8.31 0.50
N LEU A 220 -25.58 -7.27 0.86
CA LEU A 220 -25.05 -5.91 0.98
C LEU A 220 -23.93 -5.83 2.02
N SER A 221 -24.11 -6.42 3.20
CA SER A 221 -23.09 -6.43 4.24
C SER A 221 -21.86 -7.25 3.84
N GLY A 222 -22.03 -8.40 3.19
CA GLY A 222 -20.92 -9.21 2.68
C GLY A 222 -20.12 -8.48 1.60
N ALA A 223 -20.81 -7.83 0.65
CA ALA A 223 -20.19 -7.00 -0.38
C ALA A 223 -19.43 -5.82 0.23
N LEU A 224 -20.04 -5.13 1.19
CA LEU A 224 -19.43 -4.01 1.88
C LEU A 224 -18.17 -4.43 2.67
N THR A 225 -18.26 -5.54 3.42
CA THR A 225 -17.11 -6.09 4.15
C THR A 225 -16.00 -6.49 3.17
N GLY A 226 -16.31 -7.24 2.12
CA GLY A 226 -15.32 -7.63 1.10
C GLY A 226 -14.66 -6.42 0.42
N ALA A 227 -15.45 -5.40 0.06
CA ALA A 227 -14.95 -4.14 -0.49
C ALA A 227 -14.05 -3.40 0.50
N GLY A 228 -14.41 -3.35 1.79
CA GLY A 228 -13.58 -2.75 2.83
C GLY A 228 -12.24 -3.48 3.01
N ILE A 229 -12.26 -4.81 3.00
CA ILE A 229 -11.05 -5.65 3.09
C ILE A 229 -10.15 -5.37 1.88
N GLY A 230 -10.68 -5.41 0.66
CA GLY A 230 -9.91 -5.15 -0.57
C GLY A 230 -9.38 -3.71 -0.66
N THR A 231 -10.23 -2.72 -0.37
CA THR A 231 -9.84 -1.29 -0.43
C THR A 231 -8.71 -0.99 0.52
N MET A 232 -8.81 -1.45 1.76
CA MET A 232 -7.75 -1.26 2.74
C MET A 232 -6.46 -1.94 2.28
N HIS A 233 -6.51 -3.16 1.72
CA HIS A 233 -5.31 -3.87 1.30
C HIS A 233 -4.59 -3.14 0.18
N TYR A 234 -5.31 -2.74 -0.88
CA TYR A 234 -4.68 -2.05 -2.00
C TYR A 234 -4.28 -0.61 -1.65
N ALA A 235 -5.01 0.06 -0.75
CA ALA A 235 -4.57 1.34 -0.18
C ALA A 235 -3.31 1.19 0.68
N GLY A 236 -3.21 0.10 1.45
CA GLY A 236 -2.01 -0.24 2.24
C GLY A 236 -0.80 -0.55 1.35
N MET A 237 -1.01 -1.28 0.25
CA MET A 237 0.03 -1.50 -0.76
C MET A 237 0.47 -0.18 -1.42
N ALA A 238 -0.46 0.75 -1.68
CA ALA A 238 -0.14 2.06 -2.24
C ALA A 238 0.65 2.96 -1.27
N ALA A 239 0.65 2.65 0.03
CA ALA A 239 1.45 3.34 1.04
C ALA A 239 2.93 2.90 1.06
N MET A 240 3.28 1.83 0.34
CA MET A 240 4.63 1.30 0.29
C MET A 240 5.52 2.19 -0.57
N ASP A 241 6.54 2.75 0.05
CA ASP A 241 7.63 3.43 -0.64
C ASP A 241 8.76 2.43 -0.88
N THR A 242 8.88 1.98 -2.12
CA THR A 242 9.88 1.00 -2.54
C THR A 242 10.58 1.46 -3.81
N PRO A 243 11.89 1.15 -3.96
CA PRO A 243 12.63 1.50 -5.17
C PRO A 243 12.23 0.65 -6.40
N VAL A 244 11.34 -0.33 -6.21
CA VAL A 244 10.88 -1.26 -7.24
C VAL A 244 9.44 -0.91 -7.60
N LEU A 245 9.10 -0.94 -8.89
CA LEU A 245 7.74 -0.64 -9.31
C LEU A 245 6.84 -1.85 -9.04
N VAL A 246 5.83 -1.66 -8.20
CA VAL A 246 4.79 -2.65 -7.89
C VAL A 246 3.69 -2.58 -8.95
N ARG A 247 3.48 -3.69 -9.66
CA ARG A 247 2.36 -3.87 -10.59
C ARG A 247 1.54 -5.08 -10.22
N TYR A 248 0.31 -5.16 -10.73
CA TYR A 248 -0.62 -6.25 -10.45
C TYR A 248 -0.96 -7.02 -11.71
N GLU A 249 -1.08 -8.33 -11.59
CA GLU A 249 -1.68 -9.17 -12.62
C GLU A 249 -3.21 -9.08 -12.49
N PRO A 250 -3.95 -8.69 -13.56
CA PRO A 250 -5.39 -8.40 -13.47
C PRO A 250 -6.25 -9.57 -12.97
N THR A 251 -5.95 -10.81 -13.38
CA THR A 251 -6.80 -11.95 -13.05
C THR A 251 -6.72 -12.31 -11.57
N MET A 252 -5.52 -12.34 -10.99
CA MET A 252 -5.28 -12.55 -9.56
C MET A 252 -5.77 -11.38 -8.72
N PHE A 253 -5.67 -10.14 -9.22
CA PHE A 253 -6.27 -8.96 -8.58
C PHE A 253 -7.79 -9.08 -8.47
N LEU A 254 -8.48 -9.44 -9.56
CA LEU A 254 -9.93 -9.63 -9.54
C LEU A 254 -10.33 -10.84 -8.69
N LEU A 255 -9.54 -11.91 -8.74
CA LEU A 255 -9.77 -13.11 -7.93
C LEU A 255 -9.68 -12.80 -6.43
N SER A 256 -8.73 -11.97 -5.99
CA SER A 256 -8.60 -11.60 -4.58
C SER A 256 -9.87 -10.89 -4.06
N ILE A 257 -10.41 -9.95 -4.84
CA ILE A 257 -11.64 -9.23 -4.51
C ILE A 257 -12.84 -10.19 -4.51
N ALA A 258 -12.91 -11.09 -5.49
CA ALA A 258 -13.97 -12.10 -5.56
C ALA A 258 -13.93 -13.04 -4.33
N VAL A 259 -12.74 -13.47 -3.91
CA VAL A 259 -12.54 -14.27 -2.70
C VAL A 259 -13.00 -13.50 -1.46
N ALA A 260 -12.62 -12.21 -1.34
CA ALA A 260 -13.02 -11.38 -0.21
C ALA A 260 -14.54 -11.27 -0.09
N VAL A 261 -15.21 -10.93 -1.18
CA VAL A 261 -16.66 -10.73 -1.23
C VAL A 261 -17.40 -12.06 -1.04
N GLY A 262 -17.01 -13.09 -1.79
CA GLY A 262 -17.64 -14.40 -1.77
C GLY A 262 -17.56 -15.07 -0.40
N LEU A 263 -16.38 -15.10 0.22
CA LEU A 263 -16.20 -15.68 1.55
C LEU A 263 -16.85 -14.83 2.64
N SER A 264 -16.85 -13.50 2.51
CA SER A 264 -17.59 -12.63 3.45
C SER A 264 -19.09 -12.91 3.40
N MET A 265 -19.68 -13.01 2.20
CA MET A 265 -21.09 -13.36 2.02
C MET A 265 -21.39 -14.75 2.59
N LEU A 266 -20.53 -15.75 2.31
CA LEU A 266 -20.67 -17.10 2.82
C LEU A 266 -20.63 -17.15 4.36
N ALA A 267 -19.67 -16.46 4.98
CA ALA A 267 -19.55 -16.38 6.42
C ALA A 267 -20.82 -15.79 7.07
N LEU A 268 -21.36 -14.71 6.50
CA LEU A 268 -22.58 -14.09 7.00
C LEU A 268 -23.81 -14.96 6.75
N TRP A 269 -23.89 -15.65 5.61
CA TRP A 269 -24.96 -16.59 5.32
C TRP A 269 -24.94 -17.79 6.28
N ILE A 270 -23.76 -18.33 6.61
CA ILE A 270 -23.60 -19.38 7.62
C ILE A 270 -24.11 -18.90 8.99
N ARG A 271 -23.80 -17.65 9.36
CA ARG A 271 -24.18 -17.11 10.67
C ARG A 271 -25.67 -16.81 10.81
N TYR A 272 -26.27 -16.21 9.77
CA TYR A 272 -27.61 -15.61 9.84
C TYR A 272 -28.65 -16.31 8.96
N GLY A 273 -28.24 -16.95 7.88
CA GLY A 273 -29.12 -17.68 6.94
C GLY A 273 -29.49 -19.07 7.44
N LEU A 274 -28.56 -19.81 8.07
CA LEU A 274 -28.79 -21.16 8.58
C LEU A 274 -29.45 -21.22 9.98
N ARG A 275 -30.04 -20.11 10.44
CA ARG A 275 -30.58 -19.96 11.80
C ARG A 275 -31.70 -20.95 12.16
N ASN A 276 -32.32 -21.58 11.15
CA ASN A 276 -33.42 -22.54 11.29
C ASN A 276 -33.03 -24.00 10.95
N THR A 277 -31.73 -24.30 10.82
CA THR A 277 -31.23 -25.64 10.45
C THR A 277 -30.66 -26.39 11.64
N ARG A 278 -30.44 -27.72 11.50
CA ARG A 278 -29.91 -28.63 12.53
C ARG A 278 -28.48 -28.32 13.01
N LEU A 279 -27.79 -27.34 12.43
CA LEU A 279 -26.47 -26.94 12.92
C LEU A 279 -26.64 -26.30 14.30
N SER A 280 -25.96 -26.86 15.30
CA SER A 280 -25.88 -26.24 16.63
C SER A 280 -25.41 -24.79 16.46
N ASN A 281 -26.14 -23.86 17.08
CA ASN A 281 -25.89 -22.41 17.02
C ASN A 281 -24.44 -22.06 17.42
N ARG A 282 -23.77 -22.94 18.19
CA ARG A 282 -22.34 -22.84 18.52
C ARG A 282 -21.43 -23.17 17.34
N HIS A 283 -21.67 -24.27 16.62
CA HIS A 283 -20.86 -24.64 15.45
C HIS A 283 -20.96 -23.61 14.34
N GLY A 284 -22.18 -23.14 14.04
CA GLY A 284 -22.38 -22.08 13.03
C GLY A 284 -21.62 -20.79 13.37
N PHE A 285 -21.49 -20.44 14.65
CA PHE A 285 -20.68 -19.30 15.09
C PHE A 285 -19.19 -19.48 14.77
N TYR A 286 -18.58 -20.58 15.21
CA TYR A 286 -17.15 -20.83 14.97
C TYR A 286 -16.82 -20.96 13.48
N ILE A 287 -17.67 -21.67 12.72
CA ILE A 287 -17.48 -21.82 11.27
C ILE A 287 -17.58 -20.45 10.58
N SER A 288 -18.59 -19.64 10.92
CA SER A 288 -18.72 -18.31 10.31
C SER A 288 -17.53 -17.39 10.60
N GLY A 289 -17.00 -17.43 11.83
CA GLY A 289 -15.80 -16.67 12.22
C GLY A 289 -14.56 -17.14 11.47
N ALA A 290 -14.38 -18.45 11.33
CA ALA A 290 -13.29 -19.04 10.56
C ALA A 290 -13.36 -18.63 9.08
N VAL A 291 -14.52 -18.80 8.44
CA VAL A 291 -14.73 -18.42 7.02
C VAL A 291 -14.50 -16.93 6.81
N MET A 292 -14.95 -16.07 7.74
CA MET A 292 -14.68 -14.63 7.66
C MET A 292 -13.19 -14.30 7.82
N GLY A 293 -12.48 -14.97 8.74
CA GLY A 293 -11.02 -14.84 8.86
C GLY A 293 -10.30 -15.27 7.58
N PHE A 294 -10.70 -16.39 6.99
CA PHE A 294 -10.20 -16.84 5.68
C PHE A 294 -10.56 -15.89 4.54
N ALA A 295 -11.67 -15.13 4.61
CA ALA A 295 -11.94 -14.06 3.64
C ALA A 295 -10.86 -12.97 3.70
N ILE A 296 -10.44 -12.59 4.91
CA ILE A 296 -9.43 -11.55 5.15
C ILE A 296 -8.06 -12.05 4.72
N ALA A 297 -7.60 -13.19 5.26
CA ALA A 297 -6.29 -13.75 4.96
C ALA A 297 -6.20 -14.22 3.50
N GLY A 298 -7.25 -14.87 2.99
CA GLY A 298 -7.33 -15.36 1.63
C GLY A 298 -7.23 -14.22 0.61
N MET A 299 -7.97 -13.12 0.80
CA MET A 299 -7.80 -11.95 -0.06
C MET A 299 -6.38 -11.40 0.04
N HIS A 300 -5.82 -11.25 1.25
CA HIS A 300 -4.47 -10.72 1.40
C HIS A 300 -3.43 -11.55 0.63
N TYR A 301 -3.41 -12.87 0.80
CA TYR A 301 -2.40 -13.72 0.15
C TYR A 301 -2.63 -13.88 -1.36
N THR A 302 -3.89 -13.92 -1.81
CA THR A 302 -4.19 -13.90 -3.26
C THR A 302 -3.83 -12.55 -3.89
N GLY A 303 -4.05 -11.44 -3.17
CA GLY A 303 -3.62 -10.10 -3.57
C GLY A 303 -2.10 -9.99 -3.66
N MET A 304 -1.36 -10.57 -2.70
CA MET A 304 0.10 -10.66 -2.76
C MET A 304 0.59 -11.51 -3.92
N ALA A 305 -0.10 -12.61 -4.25
CA ALA A 305 0.21 -13.43 -5.41
C ALA A 305 -0.07 -12.72 -6.75
N ALA A 306 -0.87 -11.64 -6.76
CA ALA A 306 -1.06 -10.78 -7.92
C ALA A 306 0.11 -9.80 -8.14
N VAL A 307 0.94 -9.56 -7.12
CA VAL A 307 2.04 -8.59 -7.20
C VAL A 307 3.12 -9.08 -8.16
N ARG A 308 3.59 -8.16 -9.00
CA ARG A 308 4.71 -8.31 -9.92
C ARG A 308 5.64 -7.15 -9.70
N LEU A 309 6.87 -7.47 -9.31
CA LEU A 309 7.91 -6.49 -8.99
C LEU A 309 8.80 -6.31 -10.22
N THR A 310 8.86 -5.10 -10.77
CA THR A 310 9.73 -4.77 -11.91
C THR A 310 10.74 -3.71 -11.50
N GLY A 311 12.03 -4.03 -11.50
CA GLY A 311 13.11 -3.11 -11.13
C GLY A 311 14.42 -3.82 -10.81
N VAL A 312 15.49 -3.05 -10.60
CA VAL A 312 16.80 -3.57 -10.17
C VAL A 312 16.82 -3.56 -8.64
N ALA A 313 17.00 -4.74 -8.03
CA ALA A 313 17.18 -4.84 -6.59
C ALA A 313 18.48 -4.14 -6.18
N THR A 314 18.38 -2.99 -5.51
CA THR A 314 19.53 -2.35 -4.88
C THR A 314 19.81 -3.02 -3.54
N THR A 315 21.07 -3.38 -3.29
CA THR A 315 21.54 -3.94 -2.03
C THR A 315 21.18 -2.99 -0.87
N PRO A 316 20.63 -3.49 0.26
CA PRO A 316 20.22 -2.63 1.37
C PRO A 316 21.45 -1.95 1.99
N THR A 317 21.55 -0.63 1.84
CA THR A 317 22.64 0.19 2.39
C THR A 317 22.30 0.85 3.74
N VAL A 318 21.05 0.73 4.21
CA VAL A 318 20.61 1.27 5.50
C VAL A 318 19.63 0.28 6.16
N GLN A 319 19.94 -0.14 7.39
CA GLN A 319 19.06 -0.94 8.24
C GLN A 319 18.00 -0.02 8.88
N LEU A 320 16.73 -0.42 8.85
CA LEU A 320 15.67 0.26 9.61
C LEU A 320 15.93 0.19 11.12
N PRO A 321 15.34 1.11 11.91
CA PRO A 321 15.46 1.10 13.38
C PRO A 321 14.72 -0.05 14.09
N ILE A 322 13.85 -0.79 13.40
CA ILE A 322 13.02 -1.87 13.99
C ILE A 322 12.99 -3.08 13.04
N ASP A 323 13.37 -4.25 13.57
CA ASP A 323 13.33 -5.51 12.82
C ASP A 323 11.88 -5.97 12.54
N ALA A 324 11.66 -6.56 11.36
CA ALA A 324 10.36 -7.09 10.94
C ALA A 324 9.64 -8.01 11.96
N PRO A 325 10.33 -8.90 12.71
CA PRO A 325 9.70 -9.70 13.76
C PRO A 325 9.16 -8.85 14.92
N VAL A 326 9.89 -7.80 15.33
CA VAL A 326 9.49 -6.92 16.42
C VAL A 326 8.22 -6.15 16.04
N ALA A 327 8.18 -5.57 14.83
CA ALA A 327 7.00 -4.88 14.32
C ALA A 327 5.78 -5.82 14.23
N SER A 328 5.99 -7.07 13.79
CA SER A 328 4.92 -8.08 13.71
C SER A 328 4.37 -8.44 15.09
N ILE A 329 5.25 -8.61 16.09
CA ILE A 329 4.86 -8.90 17.47
C ILE A 329 4.09 -7.73 18.07
N LEU A 330 4.56 -6.49 17.90
CA LEU A 330 3.87 -5.28 18.40
C LEU A 330 2.47 -5.14 17.80
N LEU A 331 2.32 -5.38 16.49
CA LEU A 331 1.01 -5.28 15.86
C LEU A 331 0.08 -6.43 16.27
N ALA A 332 0.63 -7.64 16.44
CA ALA A 332 -0.11 -8.79 16.94
C ALA A 332 -0.60 -8.55 18.38
N THR A 333 0.28 -8.11 19.29
CA THR A 333 -0.08 -7.83 20.68
C THR A 333 -1.09 -6.70 20.79
N LEU A 334 -0.94 -5.62 20.02
CA LEU A 334 -1.91 -4.53 19.96
C LEU A 334 -3.30 -5.03 19.53
N THR A 335 -3.36 -5.84 18.47
CA THR A 335 -4.62 -6.35 17.91
C THR A 335 -5.27 -7.37 18.83
N ILE A 336 -4.49 -8.25 19.45
CA ILE A 336 -4.98 -9.20 20.45
C ILE A 336 -5.53 -8.44 21.66
N THR A 337 -4.80 -7.44 22.17
CA THR A 337 -5.24 -6.63 23.32
C THR A 337 -6.53 -5.89 23.00
N LEU A 338 -6.64 -5.26 21.83
CA LEU A 338 -7.88 -4.64 21.35
C LEU A 338 -9.03 -5.66 21.29
N THR A 339 -8.78 -6.83 20.74
CA THR A 339 -9.81 -7.88 20.58
C THR A 339 -10.25 -8.45 21.94
N LEU A 340 -9.33 -8.58 22.91
CA LEU A 340 -9.65 -8.96 24.28
C LEU A 340 -10.45 -7.88 25.02
N LEU A 341 -10.13 -6.60 24.80
CA LEU A 341 -10.92 -5.49 25.34
C LEU A 341 -12.36 -5.51 24.79
N VAL A 342 -12.53 -5.83 23.51
CA VAL A 342 -13.83 -6.02 22.87
C VAL A 342 -14.59 -7.19 23.49
N TYR A 343 -13.90 -8.32 23.72
CA TYR A 343 -14.47 -9.46 24.43
C TYR A 343 -14.95 -9.08 25.84
N ALA A 344 -14.11 -8.39 26.63
CA ALA A 344 -14.45 -7.93 27.98
C ALA A 344 -15.64 -6.95 27.96
N SER A 345 -15.65 -6.00 27.03
CA SER A 345 -16.76 -5.05 26.85
C SER A 345 -18.08 -5.76 26.55
N ASN A 346 -18.06 -6.73 25.64
CA ASN A 346 -19.22 -7.54 25.30
C ASN A 346 -19.69 -8.40 26.48
N HIS A 347 -18.77 -8.95 27.26
CA HIS A 347 -19.09 -9.73 28.46
C HIS A 347 -19.76 -8.87 29.52
N LEU A 348 -19.24 -7.66 29.76
CA LEU A 348 -19.83 -6.69 30.69
C LEU A 348 -21.25 -6.28 30.29
N ILE A 349 -21.49 -6.00 29.00
CA ILE A 349 -22.83 -5.67 28.49
C ILE A 349 -23.80 -6.82 28.75
N ARG A 350 -23.38 -8.07 28.53
CA ARG A 350 -24.22 -9.25 28.79
C ARG A 350 -24.47 -9.46 30.28
N ALA A 351 -23.46 -9.30 31.12
CA ALA A 351 -23.59 -9.45 32.57
C ALA A 351 -24.61 -8.46 33.15
N ARG A 352 -24.54 -7.19 32.72
CA ARG A 352 -25.49 -6.14 33.13
C ARG A 352 -26.93 -6.43 32.67
N ALA A 353 -27.12 -7.02 31.50
CA ALA A 353 -28.44 -7.41 31.01
C ALA A 353 -29.04 -8.59 31.78
N VAL A 354 -28.21 -9.46 32.36
CA VAL A 354 -28.69 -10.57 33.20
C VAL A 354 -29.01 -10.10 34.62
N SER A 355 -28.22 -9.17 35.18
CA SER A 355 -28.48 -8.64 36.51
C SER A 355 -29.78 -7.82 36.57
N THR A 356 -29.99 -6.93 35.60
CA THR A 356 -31.22 -6.11 35.50
C THR A 356 -32.49 -6.96 35.45
N ARG A 357 -32.48 -8.05 34.67
CA ARG A 357 -33.61 -9.00 34.61
C ARG A 357 -33.84 -9.81 35.89
N ARG A 358 -32.87 -9.86 36.81
CA ARG A 358 -33.01 -10.57 38.09
C ARG A 358 -33.62 -9.67 39.17
N ASP A 359 -33.50 -8.36 39.00
CA ASP A 359 -34.01 -7.35 39.93
C ASP A 359 -35.47 -6.94 39.60
N GLU A 360 -35.99 -7.33 38.43
CA GLU A 360 -37.40 -7.18 37.99
C GLU A 360 -38.26 -8.41 38.35
#